data_AF-A0A1G2F619-F1
#
_entry.id   AF-A0A1G2F619-F1
#
_cell.length_a   1.000
_cell.length_b   1.000
_cell.length_c   1.000
_cell.angle_alpha   90.00
_cell.angle_beta   90.00
_cell.angle_gamma   90.00
#
_symmetry.space_group_name_H-M   'P 1'
#
loop_
_entity.id
_entity.type
_entity.pdbx_description
1 polymer ?
#
loop_
_entity_poly.entity_id
_entity_poly.type
_entity_poly.pdbx_seq_one_letter_code
_entity_poly.pdbx_strand_id
1 'polypeptide(L)'
;MDEAVLKKLKEIPGEVRGVTMQTDANYVLRKIGEEGLAKLQQKTKQLGWEIDYKHIKTMGWYPLGQRVVSLLAAKETFGWGDKEIQDMGNCAPKYSFIASTMLKYFLSVSKVFQEAARYWDKHYSVGKLVPVKIDEKNKFALLRLKDFNVDPVFCPYFTGYFLRISQMVIKSEKITAEETECPSKGGQWHEFLMKWV
;
A
#
# COMPACT_ATOMS: atom_id res chain seq x y z
N MET A 1 4.13 20.05 -1.71
CA MET A 1 5.11 19.69 -0.66
C MET A 1 6.16 20.79 -0.62
N ASP A 2 6.46 21.32 0.56
CA ASP A 2 7.56 22.27 0.76
C ASP A 2 8.88 21.56 1.11
N GLU A 3 9.97 22.33 1.21
CA GLU A 3 11.30 21.81 1.49
C GLU A 3 11.41 21.13 2.87
N ALA A 4 10.70 21.65 3.88
CA ALA A 4 10.70 21.09 5.22
C ALA A 4 10.05 19.70 5.26
N VAL A 5 8.94 19.52 4.54
CA VAL A 5 8.30 18.22 4.34
C VAL A 5 9.25 17.27 3.63
N LEU A 6 9.86 17.69 2.53
CA LEU A 6 10.78 16.83 1.76
C LEU A 6 12.00 16.39 2.58
N LYS A 7 12.52 17.24 3.45
CA LYS A 7 13.60 16.88 4.38
C LYS A 7 13.16 15.78 5.35
N LYS A 8 11.98 15.92 5.97
CA LYS A 8 11.43 14.89 6.85
C LYS A 8 11.21 13.56 6.13
N LEU A 9 10.77 13.60 4.88
CA LEU A 9 10.56 12.37 4.09
C LEU A 9 11.88 11.62 3.83
N LYS A 10 13.01 12.32 3.69
CA LYS A 10 14.34 11.70 3.56
C LYS A 10 14.81 11.00 4.83
N GLU A 11 14.33 11.44 5.98
CA GLU A 11 14.70 10.92 7.30
C GLU A 11 13.86 9.71 7.73
N ILE A 12 12.80 9.37 6.98
CA ILE A 12 11.97 8.19 7.25
C ILE A 12 12.84 6.93 7.20
N PRO A 13 12.92 6.16 8.30
CA PRO A 13 13.71 4.95 8.34
C PRO A 13 13.06 3.83 7.53
N GLY A 14 13.90 2.93 7.05
CA GLY A 14 13.48 1.71 6.40
C GLY A 14 13.36 1.78 4.88
N GLU A 15 13.05 0.62 4.33
CA GLU A 15 13.08 0.35 2.91
C GLU A 15 11.83 -0.42 2.50
N VAL A 16 11.50 -0.30 1.22
CA VAL A 16 10.41 -1.02 0.59
C VAL A 16 10.88 -1.65 -0.72
N ARG A 17 10.29 -2.78 -1.10
CA ARG A 17 10.57 -3.42 -2.38
C ARG A 17 10.07 -2.58 -3.56
N GLY A 18 10.87 -2.55 -4.63
CA GLY A 18 10.56 -1.82 -5.86
C GLY A 18 9.21 -2.21 -6.49
N VAL A 19 8.76 -3.46 -6.31
CA VAL A 19 7.43 -3.93 -6.76
C VAL A 19 6.29 -3.04 -6.27
N THR A 20 6.41 -2.44 -5.08
CA THR A 20 5.38 -1.54 -4.53
C THR A 20 5.23 -0.26 -5.35
N MET A 21 6.33 0.29 -5.88
CA MET A 21 6.30 1.46 -6.76
C MET A 21 5.90 1.08 -8.19
N GLN A 22 6.28 -0.12 -8.66
CA GLN A 22 5.86 -0.62 -9.97
C GLN A 22 4.34 -0.81 -10.05
N THR A 23 3.70 -1.32 -9.00
CA THR A 23 2.24 -1.48 -9.00
C THR A 23 1.50 -0.16 -9.09
N ASP A 24 2.06 0.90 -8.52
CA ASP A 24 1.49 2.25 -8.60
C ASP A 24 1.73 2.89 -9.96
N ALA A 25 2.95 2.75 -10.50
CA ALA A 25 3.24 3.17 -11.87
C ALA A 25 2.28 2.51 -12.87
N ASN A 26 2.01 1.21 -12.70
CA ASN A 26 1.04 0.47 -13.50
C ASN A 26 -0.38 1.01 -13.34
N TYR A 27 -0.78 1.45 -12.15
CA TYR A 27 -2.07 2.10 -11.94
C TYR A 27 -2.15 3.42 -12.70
N VAL A 28 -1.14 4.29 -12.57
CA VAL A 28 -1.08 5.56 -13.31
C VAL A 28 -1.10 5.32 -14.81
N LEU A 29 -0.27 4.38 -15.29
CA LEU A 29 -0.18 4.03 -16.71
C LEU A 29 -1.52 3.55 -17.26
N ARG A 30 -2.26 2.71 -16.52
CA ARG A 30 -3.56 2.20 -16.96
C ARG A 30 -4.68 3.24 -16.86
N LYS A 31 -4.61 4.15 -15.89
CA LYS A 31 -5.66 5.14 -15.62
C LYS A 31 -5.50 6.41 -16.46
N ILE A 32 -4.27 6.85 -16.71
CA ILE A 32 -3.94 8.14 -17.36
C ILE A 32 -3.14 7.93 -18.65
N GLY A 33 -2.32 6.89 -18.73
CA GLY A 33 -1.45 6.62 -19.88
C GLY A 33 0.01 7.04 -19.65
N GLU A 34 0.83 6.87 -20.70
CA GLU A 34 2.27 7.16 -20.69
C GLU A 34 2.57 8.62 -20.31
N GLU A 35 1.75 9.57 -20.77
CA GLU A 35 1.88 10.99 -20.41
C GLU A 35 1.70 11.21 -18.90
N GLY A 36 0.75 10.50 -18.29
CA GLY A 36 0.55 10.54 -16.84
C GLY A 36 1.79 10.05 -16.08
N LEU A 37 2.33 8.90 -16.50
CA LEU A 37 3.53 8.35 -15.87
C LEU A 37 4.75 9.29 -16.02
N ALA A 38 4.91 9.91 -17.19
CA ALA A 38 5.96 10.90 -17.44
C ALA A 38 5.80 12.14 -16.54
N LYS A 39 4.58 12.66 -16.37
CA LYS A 39 4.30 13.79 -15.45
C LYS A 39 4.64 13.44 -14.00
N LEU A 40 4.29 12.23 -13.55
CA LEU A 40 4.64 11.77 -12.21
C LEU A 40 6.17 11.70 -12.01
N GLN A 41 6.89 11.12 -12.98
CA GLN A 41 8.35 11.05 -12.95
C GLN A 41 9.02 12.44 -12.95
N GLN A 42 8.48 13.38 -13.74
CA GLN A 42 8.96 14.76 -13.71
C GLN A 42 8.71 15.41 -12.35
N LYS A 43 7.53 15.19 -11.76
CA LYS A 43 7.18 15.74 -10.45
C LYS A 43 8.10 15.20 -9.36
N THR A 44 8.36 13.90 -9.31
CA THR A 44 9.28 13.33 -8.30
C THR A 44 10.70 13.86 -8.48
N LYS A 45 11.16 14.02 -9.72
CA LYS A 45 12.46 14.64 -10.03
C LYS A 45 12.54 16.09 -9.53
N GLN A 46 11.50 16.90 -9.73
CA GLN A 46 11.42 18.27 -9.20
C GLN A 46 11.46 18.32 -7.67
N LEU A 47 10.95 17.29 -7.00
CA LEU A 47 10.98 17.14 -5.56
C LEU A 47 12.32 16.57 -5.03
N GLY A 48 13.32 16.41 -5.92
CA GLY A 48 14.65 15.90 -5.56
C GLY A 48 14.73 14.38 -5.45
N TRP A 49 13.78 13.65 -6.03
CA TRP A 49 13.72 12.19 -6.03
C TRP A 49 13.60 11.66 -7.45
N GLU A 50 14.71 11.22 -8.04
CA GLU A 50 14.66 10.61 -9.37
C GLU A 50 14.14 9.17 -9.25
N ILE A 51 12.91 8.95 -9.72
CA ILE A 51 12.26 7.64 -9.74
C ILE A 51 12.07 7.21 -11.20
N ASP A 52 12.88 6.28 -11.67
CA ASP A 52 12.68 5.65 -12.97
C ASP A 52 11.69 4.48 -12.85
N TYR A 53 10.41 4.80 -12.93
CA TYR A 53 9.35 3.80 -12.78
C TYR A 53 9.43 2.64 -13.77
N LYS A 54 10.02 2.85 -14.95
CA LYS A 54 10.16 1.81 -16.00
C LYS A 54 11.28 0.83 -15.67
N HIS A 55 12.34 1.28 -14.99
CA HIS A 55 13.52 0.47 -14.70
C HIS A 55 13.75 0.17 -13.21
N ILE A 56 12.79 0.49 -12.33
CA ILE A 56 12.81 0.00 -10.94
C ILE A 56 12.98 -1.52 -10.94
N LYS A 57 13.91 -2.02 -10.14
CA LYS A 57 14.10 -3.46 -9.93
C LYS A 57 13.01 -3.95 -8.99
N THR A 58 12.19 -4.91 -9.44
CA THR A 58 11.06 -5.46 -8.67
C THR A 58 11.45 -5.88 -7.25
N MET A 59 12.59 -6.55 -7.10
CA MET A 59 13.11 -7.03 -5.81
C MET A 59 14.15 -6.09 -5.19
N GLY A 60 14.46 -4.94 -5.79
CA GLY A 60 15.37 -3.97 -5.19
C GLY A 60 14.78 -3.37 -3.91
N TRP A 61 15.62 -3.08 -2.93
CA TRP A 61 15.25 -2.26 -1.78
C TRP A 61 15.44 -0.78 -2.11
N TYR A 62 14.47 0.04 -1.71
CA TYR A 62 14.45 1.48 -1.95
C TYR A 62 14.00 2.19 -0.67
N PRO A 63 14.50 3.40 -0.37
CA PRO A 63 14.09 4.16 0.80
C PRO A 63 12.57 4.29 0.91
N LEU A 64 12.01 4.04 2.10
CA LEU A 64 10.57 4.16 2.32
C LEU A 64 10.08 5.60 2.09
N GLY A 65 10.90 6.60 2.41
CA GLY A 65 10.64 8.00 2.06
C GLY A 65 10.41 8.23 0.56
N GLN A 66 11.15 7.53 -0.31
CA GLN A 66 10.97 7.61 -1.76
C GLN A 66 9.58 7.12 -2.18
N ARG A 67 9.07 6.09 -1.50
CA ARG A 67 7.71 5.56 -1.71
C ARG A 67 6.63 6.56 -1.32
N VAL A 68 6.80 7.24 -0.18
CA VAL A 68 5.90 8.29 0.28
C VAL A 68 5.87 9.44 -0.74
N VAL A 69 7.05 9.91 -1.17
CA VAL A 69 7.16 10.96 -2.18
C VAL A 69 6.45 10.57 -3.47
N SER A 70 6.61 9.32 -3.93
CA SER A 70 5.90 8.82 -5.11
C SER A 70 4.38 8.93 -4.96
N LEU A 71 3.82 8.57 -3.81
CA LEU A 71 2.37 8.63 -3.55
C LEU A 71 1.86 10.08 -3.45
N LEU A 72 2.57 10.92 -2.69
CA LEU A 72 2.21 12.33 -2.54
C LEU A 72 2.37 13.10 -3.86
N ALA A 73 3.41 12.81 -4.64
CA ALA A 73 3.59 13.37 -5.98
C ALA A 73 2.43 12.98 -6.91
N ALA A 74 1.93 11.74 -6.83
CA ALA A 74 0.74 11.33 -7.58
C ALA A 74 -0.50 12.11 -7.15
N LYS A 75 -0.71 12.32 -5.83
CA LYS A 75 -1.80 13.18 -5.32
C LYS A 75 -1.75 14.58 -5.91
N GLU A 76 -0.60 15.23 -5.81
CA GLU A 76 -0.42 16.60 -6.30
C GLU A 76 -0.54 16.69 -7.83
N THR A 77 0.06 15.77 -8.57
CA THR A 77 0.13 15.83 -10.04
C THR A 77 -1.26 15.66 -10.68
N PHE A 78 -2.11 14.84 -10.09
CA PHE A 78 -3.40 14.47 -10.69
C PHE A 78 -4.61 15.00 -9.91
N GLY A 79 -4.38 15.83 -8.89
CA GLY A 79 -5.45 16.33 -8.03
C GLY A 79 -6.21 15.22 -7.30
N TRP A 80 -5.53 14.12 -6.97
CA TRP A 80 -6.16 12.94 -6.37
C TRP A 80 -6.40 13.10 -4.88
N GLY A 81 -7.60 12.71 -4.45
CA GLY A 81 -7.98 12.61 -3.05
C GLY A 81 -7.69 11.22 -2.48
N ASP A 82 -8.21 10.97 -1.28
CA ASP A 82 -8.01 9.69 -0.59
C ASP A 82 -8.69 8.53 -1.31
N LYS A 83 -9.80 8.80 -2.02
CA LYS A 83 -10.50 7.79 -2.81
C LYS A 83 -9.61 7.23 -3.92
N GLU A 84 -8.94 8.08 -4.69
CA GLU A 84 -8.08 7.62 -5.78
C GLU A 84 -6.83 6.89 -5.25
N ILE A 85 -6.32 7.27 -4.07
CA ILE A 85 -5.23 6.56 -3.40
C ILE A 85 -5.68 5.20 -2.87
N GLN A 86 -6.90 5.10 -2.34
CA GLN A 86 -7.50 3.84 -1.97
C GLN A 86 -7.70 2.95 -3.20
N ASP A 87 -8.19 3.49 -4.31
CA ASP A 87 -8.34 2.76 -5.57
C ASP A 87 -6.98 2.26 -6.10
N MET A 88 -5.94 3.08 -5.99
CA MET A 88 -4.57 2.68 -6.34
C MET A 88 -4.09 1.50 -5.50
N GLY A 89 -4.23 1.59 -4.17
CA GLY A 89 -3.90 0.48 -3.26
C GLY A 89 -4.71 -0.77 -3.56
N ASN A 90 -6.00 -0.61 -3.92
CA ASN A 90 -6.87 -1.72 -4.31
C ASN A 90 -6.50 -2.36 -5.66
N CYS A 91 -5.85 -1.63 -6.55
CA CYS A 91 -5.33 -2.18 -7.81
C CYS A 91 -3.97 -2.88 -7.64
N ALA A 92 -3.17 -2.48 -6.64
CA ALA A 92 -1.80 -2.95 -6.52
C ALA A 92 -1.62 -4.49 -6.48
N PRO A 93 -2.42 -5.27 -5.71
CA PRO A 93 -2.30 -6.73 -5.74
C PRO A 93 -2.57 -7.37 -7.10
N LYS A 94 -3.43 -6.76 -7.94
CA LYS A 94 -3.75 -7.27 -9.29
C LYS A 94 -2.56 -7.15 -10.24
N TYR A 95 -1.74 -6.13 -10.05
CA TYR A 95 -0.58 -5.86 -10.90
C TYR A 95 0.71 -6.49 -10.37
N SER A 96 0.67 -7.06 -9.16
CA SER A 96 1.79 -7.79 -8.59
C SER A 96 1.70 -9.28 -8.94
N PHE A 97 2.63 -9.74 -9.78
CA PHE A 97 2.81 -11.17 -10.06
C PHE A 97 3.13 -11.96 -8.78
N ILE A 98 3.90 -11.37 -7.86
CA ILE A 98 4.27 -11.98 -6.58
C ILE A 98 3.03 -12.18 -5.70
N ALA A 99 2.21 -11.13 -5.54
CA ALA A 99 1.00 -11.21 -4.73
C ALA A 99 0.00 -12.21 -5.33
N SER A 100 -0.28 -12.10 -6.63
CA SER A 100 -1.22 -12.98 -7.32
C SER A 100 -0.78 -14.45 -7.34
N THR A 101 0.53 -14.72 -7.41
CA THR A 101 1.08 -16.08 -7.35
C THR A 101 1.03 -16.63 -5.93
N MET A 102 1.41 -15.84 -4.92
CA MET A 102 1.37 -16.26 -3.52
C MET A 102 -0.05 -16.64 -3.06
N LEU A 103 -1.06 -15.86 -3.45
CA LEU A 103 -2.44 -16.11 -3.06
C LEU A 103 -2.99 -17.45 -3.60
N LYS A 104 -2.50 -17.93 -4.74
CA LYS A 104 -2.90 -19.24 -5.30
C LYS A 104 -2.45 -20.43 -4.46
N TYR A 105 -1.41 -20.28 -3.64
CA TYR A 105 -0.90 -21.35 -2.78
C TYR A 105 -1.68 -21.49 -1.46
N PHE A 106 -2.52 -20.51 -1.12
CA PHE A 106 -3.31 -20.58 0.10
C PHE A 106 -4.70 -21.15 -0.15
N LEU A 107 -4.99 -22.24 0.54
CA LEU A 107 -6.25 -22.97 0.42
C LEU A 107 -7.37 -22.41 1.30
N SER A 108 -7.08 -21.50 2.25
CA SER A 108 -8.10 -20.92 3.15
C SER A 108 -7.79 -19.46 3.54
N VAL A 109 -8.85 -18.71 3.85
CA VAL A 109 -8.77 -17.31 4.31
C VAL A 109 -7.93 -17.20 5.58
N SER A 110 -8.15 -18.10 6.54
CA SER A 110 -7.35 -18.19 7.76
C SER A 110 -5.85 -18.35 7.51
N LYS A 111 -5.43 -19.16 6.52
CA LYS A 111 -4.00 -19.30 6.16
C LYS A 111 -3.43 -18.01 5.56
N VAL A 112 -4.17 -17.35 4.65
CA VAL A 112 -3.75 -16.05 4.10
C VAL A 112 -3.54 -15.03 5.22
N PHE A 113 -4.48 -14.99 6.17
CA PHE A 113 -4.45 -14.06 7.29
C PHE A 113 -3.25 -14.31 8.21
N GLN A 114 -2.95 -15.57 8.55
CA GLN A 114 -1.78 -15.94 9.36
C GLN A 114 -0.45 -15.58 8.69
N GLU A 115 -0.41 -15.61 7.36
CA GLU A 115 0.79 -15.37 6.56
C GLU A 115 1.04 -13.89 6.24
N ALA A 116 0.11 -13.01 6.61
CA ALA A 116 0.18 -11.58 6.36
C ALA A 116 1.46 -10.95 6.92
N ALA A 117 1.85 -11.32 8.15
CA ALA A 117 3.07 -10.84 8.80
C ALA A 117 4.33 -11.19 7.98
N ARG A 118 4.48 -12.47 7.60
CA ARG A 118 5.61 -12.92 6.79
C ARG A 118 5.63 -12.26 5.41
N TYR A 119 4.47 -11.97 4.83
CA TYR A 119 4.39 -11.27 3.56
C TYR A 119 4.82 -9.81 3.66
N TRP A 120 4.44 -9.14 4.76
CA TRP A 120 4.86 -7.77 5.06
C TRP A 120 6.38 -7.67 5.10
N ASP A 121 7.05 -8.54 5.87
CA ASP A 121 8.51 -8.52 6.06
C ASP A 121 9.30 -8.77 4.76
N LYS A 122 8.67 -9.36 3.75
CA LYS A 122 9.27 -9.52 2.41
C LYS A 122 9.28 -8.21 1.61
N HIS A 123 8.37 -7.29 1.92
CA HIS A 123 8.10 -6.08 1.16
C HIS A 123 8.52 -4.79 1.85
N TYR A 124 8.53 -4.77 3.17
CA TYR A 124 8.89 -3.61 4.00
C TYR A 124 9.92 -4.03 5.05
N SER A 125 10.89 -3.16 5.33
CA SER A 125 11.89 -3.40 6.38
C SER A 125 11.49 -2.80 7.75
N VAL A 126 10.38 -2.08 7.80
CA VAL A 126 9.83 -1.42 8.99
C VAL A 126 8.33 -1.66 9.08
N GLY A 127 7.77 -1.42 10.27
CA GLY A 127 6.42 -1.82 10.59
C GLY A 127 6.28 -3.30 10.85
N LYS A 128 5.28 -3.67 11.65
CA LYS A 128 4.97 -5.06 11.99
C LYS A 128 3.48 -5.31 11.79
N LEU A 129 3.15 -6.05 10.74
CA LEU A 129 1.78 -6.48 10.48
C LEU A 129 1.42 -7.66 11.38
N VAL A 130 0.32 -7.53 12.11
CA VAL A 130 -0.16 -8.49 13.11
C VAL A 130 -1.58 -8.93 12.77
N PRO A 131 -1.80 -10.22 12.45
CA PRO A 131 -3.13 -10.82 12.39
C PRO A 131 -3.72 -10.93 13.80
N VAL A 132 -4.65 -10.03 14.15
CA VAL A 132 -5.22 -9.97 15.51
C VAL A 132 -6.31 -11.01 15.68
N LYS A 133 -7.29 -11.02 14.77
CA LYS A 133 -8.43 -11.93 14.84
C LYS A 133 -9.02 -12.14 13.46
N ILE A 134 -9.39 -13.39 13.17
CA ILE A 134 -10.31 -13.74 12.10
C ILE A 134 -11.46 -14.52 12.72
N ASP A 135 -12.68 -14.16 12.34
CA ASP A 135 -13.91 -14.80 12.78
C ASP A 135 -14.75 -15.09 11.54
N GLU A 136 -14.60 -16.30 11.01
CA GLU A 136 -15.30 -16.69 9.77
C GLU A 136 -16.81 -16.84 9.97
N LYS A 137 -17.26 -17.10 11.21
CA LYS A 137 -18.68 -17.18 11.56
C LYS A 137 -19.34 -15.80 11.57
N ASN A 138 -18.70 -14.84 12.24
CA ASN A 138 -19.16 -13.46 12.31
C ASN A 138 -18.66 -12.60 11.13
N LYS A 139 -17.96 -13.23 10.18
CA LYS A 139 -17.51 -12.67 8.91
C LYS A 139 -16.67 -11.39 9.01
N PHE A 140 -15.64 -11.41 9.85
CA PHE A 140 -14.68 -10.32 9.92
C PHE A 140 -13.23 -10.78 10.16
N ALA A 141 -12.29 -9.91 9.80
CA ALA A 141 -10.87 -10.06 10.07
C ALA A 141 -10.26 -8.71 10.49
N LEU A 142 -9.32 -8.73 11.43
CA LEU A 142 -8.72 -7.55 12.04
C LEU A 142 -7.19 -7.61 11.95
N LEU A 143 -6.59 -6.70 11.19
CA LEU A 143 -5.14 -6.55 11.09
C LEU A 143 -4.68 -5.32 11.85
N ARG A 144 -3.50 -5.40 12.48
CA ARG A 144 -2.81 -4.23 13.02
C ARG A 144 -1.47 -4.06 12.36
N LEU A 145 -1.14 -2.85 11.94
CA LEU A 145 0.19 -2.48 11.52
C LEU A 145 0.80 -1.59 12.60
N LYS A 146 1.71 -2.18 13.37
CA LYS A 146 2.46 -1.52 14.44
C LYS A 146 3.75 -0.93 13.89
N ASP A 147 4.34 0.02 14.61
CA ASP A 147 5.66 0.58 14.34
C ASP A 147 5.84 1.13 12.91
N PHE A 148 4.74 1.63 12.33
CA PHE A 148 4.69 2.20 10.98
C PHE A 148 4.05 3.59 11.03
N ASN A 149 4.78 4.56 11.57
CA ASN A 149 4.33 5.95 11.68
C ASN A 149 5.05 6.79 10.62
N VAL A 150 4.53 6.73 9.39
CA VAL A 150 5.23 7.24 8.20
C VAL A 150 4.54 8.48 7.64
N ASP A 151 3.47 8.29 6.86
CA ASP A 151 2.67 9.38 6.29
C ASP A 151 1.20 8.92 6.15
N PRO A 152 0.21 9.78 6.46
CA PRO A 152 -1.21 9.46 6.34
C PRO A 152 -1.66 9.01 4.94
N VAL A 153 -0.89 9.27 3.88
CA VAL A 153 -1.20 8.77 2.52
C VAL A 153 -1.32 7.25 2.46
N PHE A 154 -0.65 6.53 3.37
CA PHE A 154 -0.74 5.08 3.47
C PHE A 154 -2.07 4.59 4.05
N CYS A 155 -2.80 5.40 4.81
CA CYS A 155 -4.08 5.00 5.41
C CYS A 155 -5.12 4.57 4.36
N PRO A 156 -5.50 5.43 3.38
CA PRO A 156 -6.39 5.01 2.31
C PRO A 156 -5.75 3.94 1.42
N TYR A 157 -4.44 4.03 1.15
CA TYR A 157 -3.74 3.07 0.30
C TYR A 157 -3.86 1.64 0.86
N PHE A 158 -3.51 1.44 2.13
CA PHE A 158 -3.58 0.13 2.77
C PHE A 158 -5.00 -0.36 2.98
N THR A 159 -5.96 0.54 3.25
CA THR A 159 -7.38 0.18 3.25
C THR A 159 -7.79 -0.44 1.92
N GLY A 160 -7.41 0.19 0.80
CA GLY A 160 -7.65 -0.34 -0.55
C GLY A 160 -6.93 -1.67 -0.80
N TYR A 161 -5.67 -1.75 -0.39
CA TYR A 161 -4.85 -2.94 -0.52
C TYR A 161 -5.46 -4.15 0.20
N PHE A 162 -5.79 -4.01 1.48
CA PHE A 162 -6.37 -5.09 2.27
C PHE A 162 -7.78 -5.47 1.81
N LEU A 163 -8.56 -4.51 1.31
CA LEU A 163 -9.81 -4.80 0.62
C LEU A 163 -9.58 -5.70 -0.59
N ARG A 164 -8.60 -5.40 -1.44
CA ARG A 164 -8.32 -6.22 -2.63
C ARG A 164 -7.85 -7.62 -2.26
N ILE A 165 -6.94 -7.74 -1.28
CA ILE A 165 -6.50 -9.07 -0.80
C ILE A 165 -7.71 -9.87 -0.32
N SER A 166 -8.60 -9.26 0.46
CA SER A 166 -9.82 -9.90 0.94
C SER A 166 -10.74 -10.33 -0.21
N GLN A 167 -10.95 -9.47 -1.21
CA GLN A 167 -11.72 -9.79 -2.42
C GLN A 167 -11.14 -10.93 -3.26
N MET A 168 -9.84 -11.18 -3.18
CA MET A 168 -9.19 -12.26 -3.92
C MET A 168 -9.32 -13.61 -3.22
N VAL A 169 -9.53 -13.62 -1.89
CA VAL A 169 -9.47 -14.85 -1.07
C VAL A 169 -10.80 -15.23 -0.45
N ILE A 170 -11.68 -14.26 -0.21
CA ILE A 170 -13.01 -14.47 0.38
C ILE A 170 -14.03 -14.54 -0.74
N LYS A 171 -14.79 -15.65 -0.79
CA LYS A 171 -15.92 -15.82 -1.70
C LYS A 171 -17.16 -15.13 -1.11
N SER A 172 -17.24 -13.81 -1.26
CA SER A 172 -18.40 -13.00 -0.89
C SER A 172 -18.61 -11.90 -1.92
N GLU A 173 -19.87 -11.60 -2.22
CA GLU A 173 -20.23 -10.53 -3.16
C GLU A 173 -19.92 -9.14 -2.60
N LYS A 174 -19.93 -9.00 -1.26
CA LYS A 174 -19.76 -7.71 -0.60
C LYS A 174 -18.75 -7.82 0.53
N ILE A 175 -17.58 -7.24 0.27
CA ILE A 175 -16.47 -7.14 1.21
C ILE A 175 -16.14 -5.67 1.40
N THR A 176 -15.93 -5.24 2.63
CA THR A 176 -15.51 -3.88 2.99
C THR A 176 -14.23 -3.91 3.79
N ALA A 177 -13.45 -2.84 3.72
CA ALA A 177 -12.31 -2.60 4.60
C ALA A 177 -12.36 -1.15 5.10
N GLU A 178 -12.02 -0.95 6.37
CA GLU A 178 -11.92 0.36 7.00
C GLU A 178 -10.72 0.41 7.94
N GLU A 179 -10.07 1.57 8.06
CA GLU A 179 -9.09 1.84 9.10
C GLU A 179 -9.82 2.32 10.37
N THR A 180 -9.84 1.50 11.42
CA THR A 180 -10.53 1.79 12.69
C THR A 180 -9.66 2.54 13.69
N GLU A 181 -8.34 2.49 13.52
CA GLU A 181 -7.36 3.18 14.37
C GLU A 181 -6.20 3.69 13.52
N CYS A 182 -5.68 4.88 13.84
CA CYS A 182 -4.60 5.53 13.09
C CYS A 182 -3.73 6.39 14.02
N PRO A 183 -2.40 6.23 14.03
CA PRO A 183 -1.50 7.05 14.84
C PRO A 183 -1.59 8.54 14.52
N SER A 184 -1.79 8.89 13.25
CA SER A 184 -2.00 10.28 12.80
C SER A 184 -3.31 10.90 13.31
N LYS A 185 -4.23 10.08 13.86
CA LYS A 185 -5.50 10.51 14.47
C LYS A 185 -5.52 10.27 15.99
N GLY A 186 -4.36 10.04 16.61
CA GLY A 186 -4.21 9.81 18.06
C GLY A 186 -4.33 8.35 18.51
N GLY A 187 -4.38 7.39 17.58
CA GLY A 187 -4.30 5.95 17.88
C GLY A 187 -2.88 5.48 18.22
N GLN A 188 -2.74 4.22 18.64
CA GLN A 188 -1.45 3.60 18.94
C GLN A 188 -0.83 2.88 17.74
N TRP A 189 -1.66 2.39 16.83
CA TRP A 189 -1.25 1.68 15.61
C TRP A 189 -2.28 1.93 14.51
N HIS A 190 -1.95 1.49 13.29
CA HIS A 190 -2.96 1.36 12.25
C HIS A 190 -3.75 0.07 12.46
N GLU A 191 -5.07 0.13 12.56
CA GLU A 191 -5.94 -1.03 12.65
C GLU A 191 -6.88 -1.08 11.45
N PHE A 192 -6.94 -2.23 10.77
CA PHE A 192 -7.75 -2.44 9.58
C PHE A 192 -8.76 -3.56 9.82
N LEU A 193 -10.05 -3.23 9.69
CA LEU A 193 -11.16 -4.13 9.84
C LEU A 193 -11.74 -4.48 8.46
N MET A 194 -11.66 -5.76 8.10
CA MET A 194 -12.29 -6.29 6.90
C MET A 194 -13.55 -7.07 7.30
N LYS A 195 -14.67 -6.79 6.63
CA LYS A 195 -15.98 -7.44 6.87
C LYS A 195 -16.54 -8.00 5.57
N TRP A 196 -17.29 -9.09 5.64
CA TRP A 196 -17.99 -9.67 4.50
C TRP A 196 -19.38 -10.18 4.85
N VAL A 197 -20.25 -10.32 3.84
CA VAL A 197 -21.61 -10.86 3.99
C VAL A 197 -21.91 -11.98 3.02
#